data_AF-A0A812HQU9-F1
#
_entry.id   AF-A0A812HQU9-F1
#
_cell.length_a   1.000
_cell.length_b   1.000
_cell.length_c   1.000
_cell.angle_alpha   90.00
_cell.angle_beta   90.00
_cell.angle_gamma   90.00
#
_symmetry.space_group_name_H-M   'P 1'
#
loop_
_entity.id
_entity.type
_entity.pdbx_description
1 polymer ?
#
loop_
_entity_poly.entity_id
_entity_poly.type
_entity_poly.pdbx_seq_one_letter_code
_entity_poly.pdbx_strand_id
1 'polypeptide(L)' 'MKVVNELPWYANFLAIKVGEEKFERITVEPFSSINLALEQQLTTQQVQFDILGDDGNTTNYKSTLVN' A
#
# COMPACT_ATOMS: atom_id res chain seq x y z
N MET A 1 -1.82 -4.86 8.85
CA MET A 1 -1.05 -3.66 8.47
C MET A 1 -2.01 -2.52 8.17
N LYS A 2 -1.74 -1.31 8.67
CA LYS A 2 -2.55 -0.12 8.37
C LYS A 2 -1.95 0.65 7.20
N VAL A 3 -2.74 0.93 6.17
CA VAL A 3 -2.35 1.83 5.07
C VAL A 3 -3.08 3.15 5.29
N VAL A 4 -2.32 4.24 5.41
CA VAL A 4 -2.84 5.58 5.68
C VAL A 4 -2.64 6.43 4.44
N ASN A 5 -3.69 7.11 4.01
CA ASN A 5 -3.62 8.14 2.99
C ASN A 5 -3.72 9.52 3.66
N GLU A 6 -2.60 10.24 3.71
CA GLU A 6 -2.52 11.58 4.30
C GLU A 6 -2.82 12.68 3.27
N LEU A 7 -3.14 12.31 2.02
CA LEU A 7 -3.31 13.24 0.91
C LEU A 7 -4.79 13.65 0.75
N PRO A 8 -5.06 14.84 0.16
CA PRO A 8 -6.42 15.32 -0.11
C PRO A 8 -7.10 14.67 -1.32
N TRP A 9 -6.46 13.68 -1.96
CA TRP A 9 -7.00 12.93 -3.10
C TRP A 9 -6.94 11.42 -2.84
N TYR A 10 -7.64 10.65 -3.66
CA TYR A 10 -7.66 9.19 -3.56
C TYR A 10 -6.28 8.60 -3.90
N ALA A 11 -5.79 7.70 -3.05
CA ALA A 11 -4.60 6.91 -3.32
C ALA A 11 -5.00 5.60 -4.00
N ASN A 12 -4.67 5.44 -5.27
CA ASN A 12 -5.03 4.27 -6.08
C ASN A 12 -3.83 3.34 -6.24
N PHE A 13 -3.75 2.31 -5.40
CA PHE A 13 -2.70 1.31 -5.45
C PHE A 13 -3.09 0.18 -6.41
N LEU A 14 -2.26 -0.05 -7.44
CA LEU A 14 -2.47 -1.17 -8.37
C LEU A 14 -2.18 -2.51 -7.69
N ALA A 15 -1.11 -2.54 -6.88
CA ALA A 15 -0.77 -3.66 -6.03
C ALA A 15 0.01 -3.18 -4.81
N ILE A 16 -0.21 -3.82 -3.66
CA ILE A 16 0.60 -3.71 -2.44
C ILE A 16 1.07 -5.14 -2.12
N LYS A 17 2.38 -5.36 -2.17
CA LYS A 17 3.03 -6.62 -1.81
C LYS A 17 3.70 -6.47 -0.45
N VAL A 18 3.44 -7.39 0.46
CA VAL A 18 4.02 -7.43 1.82
C VAL A 18 4.57 -8.84 2.04
N GLY A 19 5.89 -8.98 1.99
CA GLY A 19 6.52 -10.31 1.99
C GLY A 19 6.05 -11.15 0.79
N GLU A 20 5.36 -12.26 1.08
CA GLU A 20 4.76 -13.15 0.07
C GLU A 20 3.31 -12.77 -0.28
N GLU A 21 2.64 -11.98 0.57
CA GLU A 21 1.25 -11.57 0.39
C GLU A 21 1.13 -10.44 -0.63
N LYS A 22 0.06 -10.46 -1.44
CA LYS A 22 -0.23 -9.43 -2.46
C LYS A 22 -1.70 -9.01 -2.41
N PHE A 23 -1.93 -7.71 -2.31
CA PHE A 23 -3.24 -7.07 -2.33
C PHE A 23 -3.36 -6.25 -3.62
N GLU A 24 -4.35 -6.54 -4.46
CA GLU A 24 -4.52 -5.87 -5.76
C GLU A 24 -5.65 -4.84 -5.73
N ARG A 25 -5.47 -3.76 -6.50
CA ARG A 25 -6.48 -2.71 -6.75
C ARG A 25 -7.10 -2.15 -5.47
N ILE A 26 -6.25 -1.61 -4.61
CA ILE A 26 -6.64 -0.97 -3.36
C ILE A 26 -6.81 0.53 -3.59
N THR A 27 -7.97 1.08 -3.24
CA THR A 27 -8.21 2.53 -3.22
C THR A 27 -8.41 3.00 -1.79
N VAL A 28 -7.68 4.02 -1.37
CA VAL A 28 -7.80 4.63 -0.05
C VAL A 28 -8.30 6.06 -0.19
N GLU A 29 -9.40 6.38 0.51
CA GLU A 29 -10.00 7.71 0.52
C GLU A 29 -9.05 8.80 1.06
N PRO A 30 -9.28 10.07 0.69
CA PRO A 30 -8.54 11.20 1.25
C PRO A 30 -8.58 11.22 2.78
N PHE A 31 -7.45 11.49 3.42
CA PHE A 31 -7.31 11.58 4.90
C PHE A 31 -7.86 10.37 5.67
N SER A 32 -7.89 9.20 5.02
CA SER A 32 -8.46 7.98 5.56
C SER A 32 -7.42 6.88 5.66
N SER A 33 -7.84 5.72 6.17
CA SER A 33 -6.98 4.55 6.27
C SER A 33 -7.77 3.28 6.16
N ILE A 34 -7.10 2.23 5.70
CA ILE A 34 -7.62 0.87 5.66
C ILE A 34 -6.70 -0.07 6.44
N ASN A 35 -7.25 -1.21 6.86
CA ASN A 35 -6.47 -2.29 7.44
C ASN A 35 -6.41 -3.45 6.46
N LEU A 36 -5.20 -3.83 6.07
CA LEU A 36 -4.95 -5.08 5.36
C LEU A 36 -4.68 -6.17 6.39
N ALA A 37 -5.51 -7.22 6.35
CA ALA A 37 -5.29 -8.42 7.15
C ALA A 37 -4.12 -9.19 6.54
N LEU A 38 -3.01 -9.23 7.26
CA LEU A 38 -1.86 -10.06 6.89
C LEU A 38 -2.04 -11.43 7.54
N GLU A 39 -1.97 -12.49 6.75
CA GLU A 39 -1.99 -13.87 7.24
C GLU A 39 -0.71 -14.17 8.03
N GLN A 40 0.41 -13.54 7.70
CA GLN A 40 1.68 -13.70 8.40
C GLN A 40 2.24 -12.36 8.90
N GLN A 41 2.30 -12.20 10.21
CA GLN A 41 2.98 -11.06 10.84
C GLN A 41 4.42 -11.44 11.19
N LEU A 42 5.33 -11.24 10.24
CA LEU A 42 6.77 -11.37 10.47
C LEU A 42 7.33 -10.08 11.07
N THR A 43 8.43 -10.20 11.82
CA THR A 43 9.14 -9.09 12.50
C THR A 43 9.68 -8.04 11.53
N THR A 44 10.07 -8.48 10.32
CA THR A 44 10.55 -7.62 9.24
C THR A 44 9.96 -8.09 7.92
N GLN A 45 9.38 -7.20 7.14
CA GLN A 45 8.76 -7.53 5.84
C GLN A 45 9.12 -6.49 4.79
N GLN A 46 9.48 -6.93 3.58
CA GLN A 46 9.57 -6.01 2.45
C GLN A 46 8.16 -5.59 2.04
N VAL A 47 7.95 -4.30 1.88
CA VAL A 47 6.72 -3.72 1.36
C VAL A 47 7.03 -3.08 0.02
N GLN A 48 6.31 -3.48 -1.02
CA GLN A 48 6.39 -2.88 -2.34
C GLN A 48 4.99 -2.50 -2.78
N PHE A 49 4.80 -1.32 -3.34
CA PHE A 49 3.52 -0.96 -3.92
C PHE A 49 3.66 -0.10 -5.17
N ASP A 50 2.70 -0.26 -6.06
CA ASP A 50 2.52 0.56 -7.25
C ASP A 50 1.34 1.48 -7.05
N ILE A 51 1.52 2.78 -7.23
CA ILE A 51 0.45 3.78 -7.15
C ILE A 51 0.25 4.46 -8.50
N LEU A 52 -1.01 4.59 -8.91
CA LEU A 52 -1.39 5.35 -10.09
C LEU A 52 -1.56 6.82 -9.70
N GLY A 53 -0.72 7.68 -10.28
CA GLY A 53 -0.84 9.13 -10.14
C GLY A 53 -1.93 9.72 -11.02
N ASP A 54 -2.35 10.94 -10.69
CA ASP A 54 -3.37 11.69 -11.45
C ASP A 54 -2.91 12.04 -12.88
N ASP A 55 -1.60 12.03 -13.12
CA ASP A 55 -0.99 12.19 -14.43
C ASP A 55 -1.07 10.91 -15.31
N GLY A 56 -1.66 9.84 -14.78
CA GLY A 56 -1.76 8.53 -15.43
C GLY A 56 -0.48 7.70 -15.34
N ASN A 57 0.57 8.21 -14.69
CA ASN A 57 1.82 7.47 -14.52
C ASN A 57 1.75 6.55 -13.29
N THR A 58 2.38 5.39 -13.41
CA THR A 58 2.54 4.48 -12.28
C THR A 58 3.88 4.74 -11.60
N THR A 59 3.86 4.96 -10.30
CA THR A 59 5.09 5.07 -9.49
C THR A 59 5.24 3.81 -8.62
N ASN A 60 6.40 3.16 -8.70
CA ASN A 60 6.75 2.02 -7.85
C ASN A 60 7.51 2.50 -6.61
N TYR A 61 7.06 2.04 -5.45
CA TYR A 61 7.73 2.25 -4.17
C TYR A 61 8.15 0.91 -3.58
N LYS A 62 9.33 0.91 -2.95
CA LYS A 62 9.85 -0.24 -2.21
C LYS A 62 10.42 0.23 -0.87
N SER A 63 9.99 -0.41 0.21
CA SER A 63 10.42 -0.14 1.57
C SER A 63 10.51 -1.42 2.39
N THR A 64 10.97 -1.30 3.63
CA THR A 64 10.97 -2.38 4.61
C THR A 64 10.10 -1.96 5.79
N LEU A 65 9.05 -2.73 6.05
CA LEU A 65 8.27 -2.62 7.27
C LEU A 65 9.01 -3.36 8.38
N VAL A 66 9.31 -2.64 9.45
CA VAL A 66 9.86 -3.18 10.69
C VAL A 66 8.77 -3.04 11.75
N ASN A 67 8.40 -4.15 12.37
CA ASN A 67 7.32 -4.22 13.36
C ASN A 67 7.82 -3.92 14.78
#